data_AF-A0A8H4RDN1-F1
#
_entry.id   AF-A0A8H4RDN1-F1
#
_cell.length_a   1.000
_cell.length_b   1.000
_cell.length_c   1.000
_cell.angle_alpha   90.00
_cell.angle_beta   90.00
_cell.angle_gamma   90.00
#
_symmetry.space_group_name_H-M   'P 1'
#
loop_
_entity.id
_entity.type
_entity.pdbx_description
1 polymer ?
#
loop_
_entity_poly.entity_id
_entity_poly.type
_entity_poly.pdbx_seq_one_letter_code
_entity_poly.pdbx_strand_id
1 'polypeptide(L)'
;MINKRDFQHMTNGVKCQPCLQLLPTTLTPKKKPNGDGEDVEKTASPTGSPEEGSGGDESPESTTEDSNLVDWDGPDDPHNPLNWSQTSKVITIVLASAVTFVVSLAPTVFAPGVPQITKEFNSTSSALASLCVSIYIIGLIIGPLVVAPLSELYGRTPIWHISNVLFFLCSLAIALSKNLAMFIVFRLLTGIFSATPVSLGGGFIADIMPVEKRGKAMIAWLLGPLLGPVIGPVAGGFLAQEAGWRWIAWLVTICSGTLTLTSFIFFRETYASAILSHKVARLRKQTGNNSLRSKYDKGEKASQLFRVAIVRPAKMLVRSPIVAILAVYTSIVYSYMYLLFTTFIKVFEGQYGFNTGEAGLAYLGLGIGFFLGQVGVGFFDQYTIKKKKESGRPVKPEDRLTPLIFGGLSVPIGLIIYGIGILFVFFPIQIYLVDAFTVFAASALATNTVVRSVFGATIPLAGPKMYSSLGLGWGNTLLAFIALAFMPSPFLLIRYGEMIRTHPKFQVKL
;
A
#
# COMPACT_ATOMS: atom_id res chain seq x y z
N MET A 1 -51.77 -30.72 -33.40
CA MET A 1 -52.19 -30.71 -31.99
C MET A 1 -50.94 -30.79 -31.13
N ILE A 2 -50.52 -29.87 -30.26
CA ILE A 2 -50.85 -28.52 -29.78
C ILE A 2 -49.44 -28.02 -29.34
N ASN A 3 -48.74 -27.09 -29.99
CA ASN A 3 -48.88 -25.65 -30.27
C ASN A 3 -48.17 -24.73 -29.23
N LYS A 4 -47.31 -23.85 -29.78
CA LYS A 4 -46.34 -22.89 -29.22
C LYS A 4 -46.91 -21.80 -28.28
N ARG A 5 -47.96 -22.06 -27.49
CA ARG A 5 -48.67 -21.00 -26.72
C ARG A 5 -48.26 -20.82 -25.26
N ASP A 6 -47.38 -21.65 -24.69
CA ASP A 6 -47.03 -21.50 -23.26
C ASP A 6 -45.79 -20.64 -22.99
N PHE A 7 -45.18 -20.03 -24.02
CA PHE A 7 -44.05 -19.11 -23.87
C PHE A 7 -44.41 -17.62 -24.04
N GLN A 8 -45.70 -17.30 -24.14
CA GLN A 8 -46.19 -15.94 -24.43
C GLN A 8 -46.90 -15.23 -23.26
N HIS A 9 -46.98 -15.84 -22.08
CA HIS A 9 -47.54 -15.21 -20.87
C HIS A 9 -46.47 -14.92 -19.82
N MET A 10 -45.49 -14.06 -20.15
CA MET A 10 -44.80 -13.23 -19.13
C MET A 10 -44.06 -12.02 -19.73
N THR A 11 -44.46 -11.59 -20.92
CA THR A 11 -44.06 -10.30 -21.52
C THR A 11 -45.35 -9.57 -21.87
N ASN A 12 -45.81 -8.66 -21.01
CA ASN A 12 -46.46 -7.38 -21.36
C ASN A 12 -47.17 -6.75 -20.16
N GLY A 13 -46.80 -5.51 -19.84
CA GLY A 13 -47.33 -4.68 -18.75
C GLY A 13 -46.22 -4.41 -17.75
N VAL A 14 -45.54 -3.26 -17.75
CA VAL A 14 -46.13 -1.93 -17.55
C VAL A 14 -45.27 -0.87 -18.27
N LYS A 15 -45.93 0.01 -19.03
CA LYS A 15 -45.36 1.22 -19.63
C LYS A 15 -45.14 2.30 -18.56
N CYS A 16 -44.01 2.99 -18.64
CA CYS A 16 -43.74 4.26 -17.97
C CYS A 16 -44.69 5.37 -18.43
N GLN A 17 -45.15 6.25 -17.52
CA GLN A 17 -44.92 7.71 -17.53
C GLN A 17 -45.59 8.43 -16.32
N PRO A 18 -45.25 9.71 -16.03
CA PRO A 18 -45.00 10.24 -14.69
C PRO A 18 -46.12 11.17 -14.20
N CYS A 19 -46.00 11.71 -12.96
CA CYS A 19 -46.22 13.13 -12.58
C CYS A 19 -46.70 13.31 -11.11
N LEU A 20 -46.42 14.52 -10.60
CA LEU A 20 -46.77 15.19 -9.33
C LEU A 20 -45.91 14.85 -8.09
N GLN A 21 -44.91 15.66 -7.71
CA GLN A 21 -44.95 17.03 -7.14
C GLN A 21 -45.78 17.17 -5.85
N LEU A 22 -45.11 17.54 -4.75
CA LEU A 22 -45.36 18.77 -3.97
C LEU A 22 -44.47 18.82 -2.71
N LEU A 23 -43.56 19.81 -2.66
CA LEU A 23 -43.29 20.65 -1.48
C LEU A 23 -42.23 21.72 -1.85
N PRO A 24 -42.56 23.02 -1.77
CA PRO A 24 -41.59 24.09 -1.95
C PRO A 24 -41.04 24.53 -0.59
N THR A 25 -39.73 24.61 -0.45
CA THR A 25 -39.11 25.46 0.58
C THR A 25 -38.13 26.39 -0.09
N THR A 26 -38.60 27.62 -0.25
CA THR A 26 -37.82 28.82 -0.54
C THR A 26 -36.74 29.00 0.53
N LEU A 27 -35.47 28.92 0.12
CA LEU A 27 -34.34 29.42 0.92
C LEU A 27 -33.80 30.66 0.22
N THR A 28 -34.18 31.82 0.76
CA THR A 28 -33.56 33.11 0.52
C THR A 28 -32.05 33.08 0.86
N PRO A 29 -31.19 33.83 0.14
CA PRO A 29 -29.76 33.84 0.40
C PRO A 29 -29.47 34.56 1.73
N LYS A 30 -29.00 33.81 2.74
CA LYS A 30 -28.52 34.37 4.00
C LYS A 30 -27.12 34.98 3.78
N LYS A 31 -27.02 36.27 4.08
CA LYS A 31 -25.80 37.10 4.15
C LYS A 31 -24.64 36.33 4.82
N LYS A 32 -23.48 36.25 4.16
CA LYS A 32 -22.22 35.69 4.72
C LYS A 32 -21.83 36.43 6.00
N PRO A 33 -21.55 35.74 7.12
CA PRO A 33 -20.75 36.33 8.18
C PRO A 33 -19.27 36.28 7.76
N ASN A 34 -18.58 37.41 7.86
CA ASN A 34 -17.12 37.48 7.81
C ASN A 34 -16.54 36.58 8.91
N GLY A 35 -15.66 35.67 8.53
CA GLY A 35 -14.99 34.78 9.47
C GLY A 35 -13.95 33.92 8.75
N ASP A 36 -12.69 34.17 9.08
CA ASP A 36 -11.50 33.58 8.49
C ASP A 36 -11.53 32.04 8.50
N GLY A 37 -11.59 31.45 7.32
CA GLY A 37 -11.61 30.01 7.13
C GLY A 37 -11.58 29.68 5.65
N GLU A 38 -10.42 29.82 5.00
CA GLU A 38 -10.19 29.20 3.70
C GLU A 38 -10.34 27.67 3.86
N ASP A 39 -11.29 27.09 3.12
CA ASP A 39 -11.42 25.65 2.90
C ASP A 39 -10.09 25.09 2.40
N VAL A 40 -9.32 24.45 3.28
CA VAL A 40 -8.00 23.86 2.97
C VAL A 40 -8.12 22.78 1.88
N GLU A 41 -9.31 22.20 1.70
CA GLU A 41 -9.59 21.16 0.70
C GLU A 41 -9.76 21.68 -0.74
N LYS A 42 -9.87 23.00 -0.97
CA LYS A 42 -10.11 23.57 -2.31
C LYS A 42 -8.86 24.02 -3.08
N THR A 43 -7.67 23.95 -2.49
CA THR A 43 -6.44 24.30 -3.20
C THR A 43 -5.88 23.12 -4.01
N ALA A 44 -6.44 22.88 -5.21
CA ALA A 44 -5.74 22.39 -6.40
C ALA A 44 -6.72 22.07 -7.54
N SER A 45 -6.99 23.01 -8.43
CA SER A 45 -7.52 22.75 -9.78
C SER A 45 -7.17 23.92 -10.71
N PRO A 46 -6.31 23.73 -11.73
CA PRO A 46 -6.18 24.66 -12.83
C PRO A 46 -7.08 24.16 -13.96
N THR A 47 -8.36 24.55 -13.95
CA THR A 47 -9.25 24.37 -15.11
C THR A 47 -10.18 25.57 -15.19
N GLY A 48 -9.74 26.58 -15.96
CA GLY A 48 -10.66 27.49 -16.61
C GLY A 48 -10.94 26.95 -18.01
N SER A 49 -12.19 26.56 -18.27
CA SER A 49 -12.71 26.41 -19.63
C SER A 49 -13.59 27.62 -19.93
N PRO A 50 -13.67 28.11 -21.18
CA PRO A 50 -14.41 29.32 -21.50
C PRO A 50 -15.92 29.03 -21.56
N GLU A 51 -16.72 29.79 -20.81
CA GLU A 51 -18.17 29.85 -21.01
C GLU A 51 -18.48 30.89 -22.09
N GLU A 52 -19.11 30.44 -23.19
CA GLU A 52 -19.81 31.32 -24.13
C GLU A 52 -21.16 31.75 -23.54
N GLY A 53 -21.42 33.06 -23.51
CA GLY A 53 -22.69 33.61 -23.04
C GLY A 53 -22.79 35.14 -23.17
N SER A 54 -23.19 35.58 -24.38
CA SER A 54 -23.97 36.79 -24.72
C SER A 54 -23.70 38.14 -24.02
N GLY A 55 -23.17 39.09 -24.82
CA GLY A 55 -23.73 40.43 -25.04
C GLY A 55 -24.02 41.34 -23.84
N GLY A 56 -23.08 42.22 -23.53
CA GLY A 56 -23.27 43.40 -22.69
C GLY A 56 -22.05 44.31 -22.80
N ASP A 57 -22.25 45.48 -23.40
CA ASP A 57 -21.24 46.49 -23.72
C ASP A 57 -20.76 47.16 -22.42
N GLU A 58 -19.64 46.71 -21.86
CA GLU A 58 -18.87 47.47 -20.86
C GLU A 58 -17.38 47.38 -21.20
N SER A 59 -16.75 48.55 -21.12
CA SER A 59 -15.39 48.87 -21.52
C SER A 59 -14.37 47.87 -20.95
N PRO A 60 -13.24 47.61 -21.63
CA PRO A 60 -12.19 46.79 -21.06
C PRO A 60 -11.56 47.55 -19.89
N GLU A 61 -12.03 47.29 -18.66
CA GLU A 61 -11.17 47.41 -17.49
C GLU A 61 -10.00 46.46 -17.73
N SER A 62 -8.90 47.03 -18.21
CA SER A 62 -7.59 46.44 -18.14
C SER A 62 -7.36 46.04 -16.68
N THR A 63 -7.57 44.76 -16.37
CA THR A 63 -6.92 44.16 -15.22
C THR A 63 -5.44 44.44 -15.44
N THR A 64 -4.94 45.40 -14.68
CA THR A 64 -3.50 45.61 -14.54
C THR A 64 -2.98 44.27 -14.04
N GLU A 65 -2.44 43.46 -14.94
CA GLU A 65 -1.57 42.35 -14.55
C GLU A 65 -0.58 42.97 -13.58
N ASP A 66 -0.65 42.54 -12.33
CA ASP A 66 0.11 43.11 -11.23
C ASP A 66 1.58 43.09 -11.67
N SER A 67 2.12 44.25 -12.09
CA SER A 67 3.38 44.32 -12.88
C SER A 67 4.59 43.75 -12.13
N ASN A 68 4.41 43.44 -10.84
CA ASN A 68 5.39 42.84 -9.97
C ASN A 68 5.18 41.34 -9.71
N LEU A 69 4.18 40.69 -10.32
CA LEU A 69 3.91 39.25 -10.18
C LEU A 69 4.73 38.46 -11.20
N VAL A 70 5.56 37.53 -10.70
CA VAL A 70 6.37 36.65 -11.55
C VAL A 70 5.70 35.29 -11.67
N ASP A 71 5.41 34.90 -12.91
CA ASP A 71 4.91 33.57 -13.30
C ASP A 71 5.86 32.90 -14.32
N TRP A 72 5.45 31.75 -14.85
CA TRP A 72 6.15 31.06 -15.95
C TRP A 72 6.23 31.93 -17.21
N ASP A 73 7.26 31.73 -18.03
CA ASP A 73 7.47 32.52 -19.28
C ASP A 73 6.48 32.12 -20.41
N GLY A 74 5.54 31.23 -20.13
CA GLY A 74 4.48 30.77 -21.04
C GLY A 74 3.97 29.36 -20.68
N PRO A 75 2.98 28.83 -21.42
CA PRO A 75 2.44 27.49 -21.22
C PRO A 75 3.50 26.38 -21.38
N ASP A 76 4.47 26.59 -22.26
CA ASP A 76 5.51 25.63 -22.64
C ASP A 76 6.88 25.89 -21.98
N ASP A 77 6.92 26.67 -20.88
CA ASP A 77 8.18 26.99 -20.17
C ASP A 77 8.93 25.68 -19.79
N PRO A 78 10.18 25.48 -20.25
CA PRO A 78 10.98 24.29 -19.92
C PRO A 78 11.29 24.13 -18.42
N HIS A 79 11.22 25.21 -17.65
CA HIS A 79 11.42 25.20 -16.19
C HIS A 79 10.19 24.68 -15.44
N ASN A 80 9.02 24.67 -16.09
CA ASN A 80 7.83 24.07 -15.51
C ASN A 80 7.98 22.52 -15.52
N PRO A 81 7.93 21.86 -14.35
CA PRO A 81 8.11 20.41 -14.26
C PRO A 81 7.07 19.58 -15.03
N LEU A 82 5.90 20.16 -15.32
CA LEU A 82 4.89 19.56 -16.20
C LEU A 82 5.34 19.43 -17.66
N ASN A 83 6.27 20.27 -18.10
CA ASN A 83 6.76 20.31 -19.49
C ASN A 83 8.05 19.51 -19.70
N TRP A 84 8.58 18.86 -18.66
CA TRP A 84 9.78 18.05 -18.79
C TRP A 84 9.62 16.89 -19.77
N SER A 85 10.74 16.52 -20.40
CA SER A 85 10.81 15.36 -21.28
C SER A 85 10.36 14.08 -20.56
N GLN A 86 9.77 13.15 -21.31
CA GLN A 86 9.25 11.91 -20.72
C GLN A 86 10.35 11.09 -20.04
N THR A 87 11.56 11.10 -20.59
CA THR A 87 12.73 10.45 -19.99
C THR A 87 13.08 11.04 -18.62
N SER A 88 13.08 12.36 -18.48
CA SER A 88 13.37 13.02 -17.19
C SER A 88 12.32 12.67 -16.14
N LYS A 89 11.04 12.62 -16.54
CA LYS A 89 9.93 12.21 -15.65
C LYS A 89 10.09 10.76 -15.20
N VAL A 90 10.36 9.84 -16.12
CA VAL A 90 10.55 8.41 -15.81
C VAL A 90 11.76 8.20 -14.89
N ILE A 91 12.90 8.85 -15.16
CA ILE A 91 14.08 8.77 -14.29
C ILE A 91 13.74 9.23 -12.88
N THR A 92 13.04 10.36 -12.73
CA THR A 92 12.63 10.89 -11.42
C THR A 92 11.75 9.90 -10.67
N ILE A 93 10.74 9.30 -11.35
CA ILE A 93 9.81 8.33 -10.75
C ILE A 93 10.55 7.06 -10.32
N VAL A 94 11.38 6.48 -11.18
CA VAL A 94 12.12 5.25 -10.92
C VAL A 94 13.12 5.45 -9.79
N LEU A 95 13.83 6.57 -9.78
CA LEU A 95 14.80 6.87 -8.74
C LEU A 95 14.13 7.17 -7.39
N ALA A 96 13.00 7.91 -7.38
CA ALA A 96 12.17 8.10 -6.19
C ALA A 96 11.67 6.75 -5.63
N SER A 97 11.24 5.84 -6.52
CA SER A 97 10.80 4.48 -6.18
C SER A 97 11.94 3.67 -5.57
N ALA A 98 13.13 3.68 -6.19
CA ALA A 98 14.31 2.96 -5.73
C ALA A 98 14.81 3.43 -4.36
N VAL A 99 14.85 4.76 -4.13
CA VAL A 99 15.20 5.30 -2.81
C VAL A 99 14.18 4.87 -1.75
N THR A 100 12.89 4.94 -2.08
CA THR A 100 11.83 4.55 -1.15
C THR A 100 11.84 3.03 -0.89
N PHE A 101 12.23 2.22 -1.88
CA PHE A 101 12.47 0.78 -1.71
C PHE A 101 13.52 0.50 -0.64
N VAL A 102 14.69 1.15 -0.68
CA VAL A 102 15.76 0.95 0.32
C VAL A 102 15.30 1.36 1.72
N VAL A 103 14.58 2.48 1.80
CA VAL A 103 13.94 2.92 3.05
C VAL A 103 12.96 1.87 3.58
N SER A 104 12.05 1.36 2.75
CA SER A 104 11.07 0.35 3.15
C SER A 104 11.69 -1.02 3.44
N LEU A 105 12.86 -1.31 2.89
CA LEU A 105 13.63 -2.53 3.15
C LEU A 105 14.33 -2.48 4.52
N ALA A 106 14.82 -1.31 4.94
CA ALA A 106 15.60 -1.13 6.16
C ALA A 106 14.95 -1.63 7.48
N PRO A 107 13.64 -1.45 7.75
CA PRO A 107 13.04 -1.98 8.96
C PRO A 107 12.92 -3.52 8.93
N THR A 108 12.58 -4.11 7.79
CA THR A 108 12.23 -5.53 7.67
C THR A 108 13.46 -6.44 7.51
N VAL A 109 14.53 -5.94 6.89
CA VAL A 109 15.75 -6.71 6.63
C VAL A 109 16.52 -7.10 7.91
N PHE A 110 16.34 -6.37 9.01
CA PHE A 110 17.03 -6.70 10.27
C PHE A 110 16.25 -7.65 11.17
N ALA A 111 14.96 -7.87 10.92
CA ALA A 111 14.13 -8.76 11.75
C ALA A 111 14.77 -10.15 11.96
N PRO A 112 15.37 -10.79 10.93
CA PRO A 112 16.03 -12.08 11.09
C PRO A 112 17.36 -12.01 11.88
N GLY A 113 18.00 -10.84 11.93
CA GLY A 113 19.27 -10.62 12.63
C GLY A 113 19.14 -10.25 14.11
N VAL A 114 17.93 -10.01 14.62
CA VAL A 114 17.69 -9.58 16.01
C VAL A 114 18.29 -10.53 17.05
N PRO A 115 18.14 -11.88 16.94
CA PRO A 115 18.74 -12.79 17.91
C PRO A 115 20.26 -12.69 17.99
N GLN A 116 20.92 -12.40 16.86
CA GLN A 116 22.36 -12.22 16.79
C GLN A 116 22.79 -10.92 17.46
N ILE A 117 22.04 -9.84 17.23
CA ILE A 117 22.27 -8.52 17.86
C ILE A 117 22.18 -8.64 19.39
N THR A 118 21.12 -9.28 19.89
CA THR A 118 20.91 -9.43 21.34
C THR A 118 21.97 -10.32 21.97
N LYS A 119 22.39 -11.39 21.27
CA LYS A 119 23.47 -12.27 21.73
C LYS A 119 24.81 -11.52 21.79
N GLU A 120 25.15 -10.78 20.76
CA GLU A 120 26.43 -10.08 20.68
C GLU A 120 26.54 -8.95 21.72
N PHE A 121 25.46 -8.20 21.93
CA PHE A 121 25.43 -7.13 22.93
C PHE A 121 25.02 -7.61 24.33
N ASN A 122 25.02 -8.92 24.59
CA ASN A 122 24.73 -9.55 25.88
C ASN A 122 23.41 -9.07 26.52
N SER A 123 22.35 -8.90 25.72
CA SER A 123 21.03 -8.46 26.18
C SER A 123 20.05 -9.62 26.23
N THR A 124 19.47 -9.87 27.41
CA THR A 124 18.45 -10.89 27.65
C THR A 124 17.02 -10.34 27.61
N SER A 125 16.86 -9.03 27.46
CA SER A 125 15.55 -8.37 27.50
C SER A 125 14.77 -8.56 26.19
N SER A 126 13.63 -9.25 26.27
CA SER A 126 12.68 -9.39 25.16
C SER A 126 12.09 -8.05 24.70
N ALA A 127 11.96 -7.09 25.63
CA ALA A 127 11.52 -5.73 25.32
C ALA A 127 12.55 -5.00 24.44
N LEU A 128 13.84 -5.08 24.77
CA LEU A 128 14.90 -4.48 23.95
C LEU A 128 15.04 -5.17 22.59
N ALA A 129 14.87 -6.49 22.53
CA ALA A 129 14.86 -7.24 21.27
C ALA A 129 13.73 -6.77 20.33
N SER A 130 12.53 -6.56 20.88
CA SER A 130 11.39 -6.03 20.12
C SER A 130 11.63 -4.58 19.68
N LEU A 131 12.24 -3.77 20.55
CA LEU A 131 12.57 -2.38 20.28
C LEU A 131 13.56 -2.21 19.12
N CYS A 132 14.49 -3.16 18.93
CA CYS A 132 15.41 -3.17 17.78
C CYS A 132 14.69 -3.10 16.43
N VAL A 133 13.45 -3.59 16.32
CA VAL A 133 12.69 -3.51 15.06
C VAL A 133 11.70 -2.36 15.10
N SER A 134 10.95 -2.20 16.19
CA SER A 134 9.83 -1.26 16.26
C SER A 134 10.25 0.21 16.37
N ILE A 135 11.43 0.52 16.93
CA ILE A 135 11.88 1.91 17.13
C ILE A 135 12.04 2.69 15.81
N TYR A 136 12.34 1.98 14.71
CA TYR A 136 12.40 2.57 13.38
C TYR A 136 11.02 3.12 12.95
N ILE A 137 9.96 2.36 13.24
CA ILE A 137 8.58 2.76 12.93
C ILE A 137 8.15 3.95 13.78
N ILE A 138 8.64 4.05 15.02
CA ILE A 138 8.43 5.25 15.86
C ILE A 138 9.09 6.48 15.22
N GLY A 139 10.30 6.34 14.68
CA GLY A 139 10.95 7.42 13.92
C GLY A 139 10.11 7.87 12.72
N LEU A 140 9.52 6.91 11.99
CA LEU A 140 8.63 7.17 10.86
C LEU A 140 7.33 7.92 11.25
N ILE A 141 6.91 7.91 12.51
CA ILE A 141 5.78 8.74 12.98
C ILE A 141 6.20 10.20 13.11
N ILE A 142 7.41 10.44 13.63
CA ILE A 142 7.91 11.79 13.92
C ILE A 142 8.36 12.49 12.64
N GLY A 143 9.04 11.78 11.74
CA GLY A 143 9.64 12.34 10.53
C GLY A 143 8.66 13.16 9.66
N PRO A 144 7.52 12.60 9.21
CA PRO A 144 6.58 13.28 8.31
C PRO A 144 6.06 14.61 8.85
N LEU A 145 5.90 14.72 10.18
CA LEU A 145 5.41 15.93 10.86
C LEU A 145 6.33 17.13 10.70
N VAL A 146 7.61 16.89 10.40
CA VAL A 146 8.63 17.93 10.23
C VAL A 146 9.03 18.07 8.77
N VAL A 147 9.30 16.96 8.08
CA VAL A 147 9.86 17.00 6.71
C VAL A 147 8.86 17.45 5.66
N ALA A 148 7.58 17.12 5.80
CA ALA A 148 6.57 17.56 4.84
C ALA A 148 6.39 19.10 4.87
N PRO A 149 6.16 19.74 6.04
CA PRO A 149 6.22 21.20 6.19
C PRO A 149 7.47 21.85 5.61
N LEU A 150 8.65 21.33 5.97
CA LEU A 150 9.91 21.90 5.48
C LEU A 150 10.03 21.83 3.96
N SER A 151 9.51 20.77 3.33
CA SER A 151 9.52 20.63 1.87
C SER A 151 8.62 21.64 1.16
N GLU A 152 7.53 22.07 1.80
CA GLU A 152 6.63 23.10 1.27
C GLU A 152 7.23 24.51 1.39
N LEU A 153 8.17 24.73 2.33
CA LEU A 153 8.83 26.03 2.53
C LEU A 153 10.11 26.20 1.72
N TYR A 154 10.94 25.15 1.70
CA TYR A 154 12.30 25.23 1.16
C TYR A 154 12.47 24.49 -0.17
N GLY A 155 11.42 23.82 -0.67
CA GLY A 155 11.47 22.96 -1.86
C GLY A 155 11.63 21.49 -1.51
N ARG A 156 11.25 20.61 -2.43
CA ARG A 156 11.23 19.16 -2.18
C ARG A 156 12.62 18.54 -2.28
N THR A 157 13.41 18.99 -3.24
CA THR A 157 14.70 18.36 -3.58
C THR A 157 15.78 18.58 -2.52
N PRO A 158 15.96 19.80 -1.95
CA PRO A 158 16.90 20.00 -0.85
C PRO A 158 16.59 19.14 0.38
N ILE A 159 15.32 19.08 0.78
CA ILE A 159 14.88 18.28 1.94
C ILE A 159 15.06 16.78 1.69
N TRP A 160 14.79 16.32 0.46
CA TRP A 160 15.07 14.95 0.03
C TRP A 160 16.56 14.59 0.18
N HIS A 161 17.46 15.42 -0.33
CA HIS A 161 18.90 15.18 -0.26
C HIS A 161 19.44 15.18 1.16
N ILE A 162 19.05 16.16 1.99
CA ILE A 162 19.44 16.22 3.40
C ILE A 162 19.01 14.94 4.11
N SER A 163 17.76 14.52 3.91
CA SER A 163 17.23 13.31 4.52
C SER A 163 17.97 12.06 4.06
N ASN A 164 18.27 11.93 2.77
CA ASN A 164 19.02 10.78 2.23
C ASN A 164 20.45 10.70 2.77
N VAL A 165 21.16 11.84 2.85
CA VAL A 165 22.50 11.90 3.43
C VAL A 165 22.46 11.51 4.91
N LEU A 166 21.52 12.05 5.68
CA LEU A 166 21.38 11.71 7.11
C LEU A 166 20.96 10.25 7.31
N PHE A 167 20.09 9.71 6.46
CA PHE A 167 19.73 8.30 6.45
C PHE A 167 20.95 7.41 6.18
N PHE A 168 21.77 7.76 5.19
CA PHE A 168 23.02 7.05 4.87
C PHE A 168 24.00 7.09 6.05
N LEU A 169 24.26 8.26 6.62
CA LEU A 169 25.19 8.42 7.75
C LEU A 169 24.71 7.67 8.99
N CYS A 170 23.41 7.70 9.30
CA CYS A 170 22.86 6.94 10.41
C CYS A 170 22.89 5.43 10.13
N SER A 171 22.65 4.99 8.89
CA SER A 171 22.77 3.58 8.50
C SER A 171 24.22 3.07 8.63
N LEU A 172 25.19 3.89 8.24
CA LEU A 172 26.62 3.63 8.45
C LEU A 172 26.94 3.50 9.95
N ALA A 173 26.38 4.38 10.78
CA ALA A 173 26.55 4.31 12.23
C ALA A 173 25.93 3.04 12.84
N ILE A 174 24.81 2.53 12.29
CA ILE A 174 24.25 1.22 12.68
C ILE A 174 25.24 0.09 12.34
N ALA A 175 25.82 0.09 11.15
CA ALA A 175 26.80 -0.92 10.75
C ALA A 175 28.06 -0.92 11.63
N LEU A 176 28.45 0.26 12.12
CA LEU A 176 29.59 0.47 13.02
C LEU A 176 29.23 0.41 14.52
N SER A 177 28.00 0.02 14.87
CA SER A 177 27.54 0.07 16.26
C SER A 177 28.29 -0.92 17.16
N LYS A 178 28.69 -0.42 18.34
CA LYS A 178 29.50 -1.14 19.34
C LYS A 178 28.70 -1.61 20.56
N ASN A 179 27.47 -1.13 20.70
CA ASN A 179 26.57 -1.52 21.78
C ASN A 179 25.12 -1.33 21.34
N LEU A 180 24.21 -1.92 22.12
CA LEU A 180 22.78 -1.95 21.82
C LEU A 180 22.14 -0.55 21.85
N ALA A 181 22.58 0.34 22.74
CA ALA A 181 22.05 1.71 22.83
C ALA A 181 22.37 2.51 21.57
N MET A 182 23.62 2.46 21.10
CA MET A 182 24.05 3.07 19.84
C MET A 182 23.22 2.54 18.67
N PHE A 183 23.03 1.22 18.59
CA PHE A 183 22.18 0.61 17.58
C PHE A 183 20.76 1.18 17.62
N ILE A 184 20.09 1.18 18.77
CA ILE A 184 18.71 1.67 18.92
C ILE A 184 18.58 3.16 18.57
N VAL A 185 19.50 4.01 19.03
CA VAL A 185 19.47 5.45 18.76
C VAL A 185 19.59 5.73 17.27
N PHE A 186 20.58 5.16 16.59
CA PHE A 186 20.71 5.38 15.14
C PHE A 186 19.57 4.73 14.34
N ARG A 187 18.93 3.69 14.89
CA ARG A 187 17.74 3.07 14.31
C ARG A 187 16.49 3.95 14.41
N LEU A 188 16.35 4.71 15.50
CA LEU A 188 15.36 5.78 15.60
C LEU A 188 15.62 6.88 14.57
N LEU A 189 16.86 7.36 14.50
CA LEU A 189 17.25 8.45 13.59
C LEU A 189 17.05 8.07 12.12
N THR A 190 17.46 6.86 11.72
CA THR A 190 17.16 6.35 10.36
C THR A 190 15.66 6.30 10.08
N GLY A 191 14.83 5.93 11.06
CA GLY A 191 13.36 5.99 10.94
C GLY A 191 12.81 7.41 10.73
N ILE A 192 13.41 8.42 11.38
CA ILE A 192 13.01 9.83 11.18
C ILE A 192 13.36 10.29 9.77
N PHE A 193 14.59 10.03 9.31
CA PHE A 193 15.05 10.49 8.00
C PHE A 193 14.49 9.69 6.82
N SER A 194 14.02 8.47 7.07
CA SER A 194 13.36 7.65 6.05
C SER A 194 11.93 8.10 5.73
N ALA A 195 11.34 8.94 6.57
CA ALA A 195 10.02 9.51 6.33
C ALA A 195 9.93 10.34 5.04
N THR A 196 11.04 10.96 4.62
CA THR A 196 11.04 11.90 3.50
C THR A 196 10.73 11.20 2.16
N PRO A 197 11.42 10.12 1.76
CA PRO A 197 11.05 9.39 0.55
C PRO A 197 9.61 8.89 0.52
N VAL A 198 9.11 8.39 1.65
CA VAL A 198 7.74 7.87 1.77
C VAL A 198 6.69 8.98 1.66
N SER A 199 6.94 10.12 2.29
CA SER A 199 5.96 11.21 2.39
C SER A 199 5.99 12.13 1.16
N LEU A 200 7.18 12.39 0.60
CA LEU A 200 7.35 13.34 -0.50
C LEU A 200 7.23 12.68 -1.88
N GLY A 201 7.39 11.35 -2.00
CA GLY A 201 7.38 10.67 -3.29
C GLY A 201 6.09 10.92 -4.10
N GLY A 202 4.93 10.89 -3.45
CA GLY A 202 3.66 11.26 -4.09
C GLY A 202 3.60 12.72 -4.51
N GLY A 203 4.27 13.61 -3.77
CA GLY A 203 4.39 15.03 -4.09
C GLY A 203 5.21 15.29 -5.34
N PHE A 204 6.38 14.65 -5.47
CA PHE A 204 7.20 14.72 -6.70
C PHE A 204 6.40 14.31 -7.94
N ILE A 205 5.60 13.26 -7.83
CA ILE A 205 4.77 12.77 -8.93
C ILE A 205 3.64 13.74 -9.24
N ALA A 206 3.03 14.34 -8.21
CA ALA A 206 1.98 15.32 -8.39
C ALA A 206 2.46 16.60 -9.10
N ASP A 207 3.72 16.99 -8.87
CA ASP A 207 4.35 18.17 -9.46
C ASP A 207 4.71 17.97 -10.95
N ILE A 208 5.13 16.76 -11.36
CA ILE A 208 5.61 16.49 -12.74
C ILE A 208 4.57 15.83 -13.66
N MET A 209 3.48 15.29 -13.09
CA MET A 209 2.46 14.53 -13.84
C MET A 209 1.10 15.25 -13.87
N PRO A 210 0.47 15.35 -15.06
CA PRO A 210 -0.91 15.82 -15.16
C PRO A 210 -1.88 14.85 -14.49
N VAL A 211 -3.04 15.35 -14.07
CA VAL A 211 -4.03 14.65 -13.22
C VAL A 211 -4.47 13.30 -13.82
N GLU A 212 -4.59 13.23 -15.15
CA GLU A 212 -5.05 12.04 -15.88
C GLU A 212 -3.97 10.94 -15.95
N LYS A 213 -2.68 11.30 -15.91
CA LYS A 213 -1.57 10.34 -15.95
C LYS A 213 -0.98 10.05 -14.57
N ARG A 214 -1.35 10.85 -13.56
CA ARG A 214 -0.82 10.77 -12.19
C ARG A 214 -1.03 9.40 -11.56
N GLY A 215 -2.19 8.77 -11.75
CA GLY A 215 -2.49 7.45 -11.18
C GLY A 215 -1.51 6.36 -11.63
N LYS A 216 -1.21 6.29 -12.93
CA LYS A 216 -0.20 5.35 -13.47
C LYS A 216 1.19 5.59 -12.89
N ALA A 217 1.61 6.86 -12.79
CA ALA A 217 2.91 7.20 -12.23
C ALA A 217 3.01 6.90 -10.72
N MET A 218 1.92 7.13 -9.98
CA MET A 218 1.83 6.75 -8.56
C MET A 218 1.98 5.24 -8.37
N ILE A 219 1.34 4.42 -9.21
CA ILE A 219 1.48 2.95 -9.14
C ILE A 219 2.92 2.53 -9.42
N ALA A 220 3.56 3.10 -10.45
CA ALA A 220 4.95 2.80 -10.78
C ALA A 220 5.92 3.17 -9.64
N TRP A 221 5.67 4.29 -8.96
CA TRP A 221 6.44 4.67 -7.78
C TRP A 221 6.17 3.74 -6.60
N LEU A 222 4.92 3.33 -6.37
CA LEU A 222 4.53 2.51 -5.23
C LEU A 222 5.12 1.08 -5.30
N LEU A 223 5.60 0.63 -6.46
CA LEU A 223 6.35 -0.63 -6.59
C LEU A 223 7.52 -0.73 -5.61
N GLY A 224 8.34 0.33 -5.53
CA GLY A 224 9.52 0.34 -4.65
C GLY A 224 9.17 0.11 -3.17
N PRO A 225 8.33 0.96 -2.56
CA PRO A 225 7.90 0.80 -1.17
C PRO A 225 7.29 -0.57 -0.86
N LEU A 226 6.54 -1.17 -1.80
CA LEU A 226 5.91 -2.49 -1.60
C LEU A 226 6.89 -3.66 -1.71
N LEU A 227 7.95 -3.53 -2.51
CA LEU A 227 8.98 -4.55 -2.61
C LEU A 227 9.86 -4.62 -1.37
N GLY A 228 10.02 -3.52 -0.63
CA GLY A 228 10.86 -3.45 0.57
C GLY A 228 10.53 -4.53 1.61
N PRO A 229 9.27 -4.64 2.06
CA PRO A 229 8.88 -5.68 3.02
C PRO A 229 8.88 -7.12 2.50
N VAL A 230 8.94 -7.31 1.18
CA VAL A 230 9.03 -8.64 0.55
C VAL A 230 10.48 -9.08 0.48
N ILE A 231 11.34 -8.21 -0.07
CA ILE A 231 12.75 -8.50 -0.29
C ILE A 231 13.54 -8.42 1.02
N GLY A 232 13.14 -7.56 1.96
CA GLY A 232 13.82 -7.37 3.23
C GLY A 232 14.01 -8.66 4.03
N PRO A 233 12.97 -9.41 4.38
CA PRO A 233 13.10 -10.67 5.11
C PRO A 233 13.89 -11.74 4.35
N VAL A 234 13.78 -11.79 3.03
CA VAL A 234 14.57 -12.69 2.17
C VAL A 234 16.06 -12.35 2.28
N ALA A 235 16.43 -11.11 1.95
CA ALA A 235 17.81 -10.66 1.95
C ALA A 235 18.41 -10.72 3.37
N GLY A 236 17.63 -10.26 4.36
CA GLY A 236 18.00 -10.26 5.77
C GLY A 236 18.21 -11.66 6.33
N GLY A 237 17.38 -12.62 5.92
CA GLY A 237 17.47 -14.00 6.38
C GLY A 237 18.77 -14.67 5.94
N PHE A 238 19.06 -14.63 4.63
CA PHE A 238 20.29 -15.22 4.09
C PHE A 238 21.56 -14.46 4.53
N LEU A 239 21.52 -13.12 4.58
CA LEU A 239 22.66 -12.33 5.06
C LEU A 239 22.94 -12.55 6.55
N ALA A 240 21.89 -12.66 7.38
CA ALA A 240 22.05 -12.98 8.79
C ALA A 240 22.78 -14.33 8.96
N GLN A 241 22.39 -15.35 8.19
CA GLN A 241 22.94 -16.69 8.30
C GLN A 241 24.42 -16.77 7.91
N GLU A 242 24.76 -16.26 6.73
CA GLU A 242 26.09 -16.45 6.13
C GLU A 242 27.11 -15.42 6.63
N ALA A 243 26.67 -14.17 6.81
CA ALA A 243 27.56 -13.02 6.99
C ALA A 243 27.28 -12.24 8.29
N GLY A 244 26.20 -12.56 8.99
CA GLY A 244 25.79 -11.93 10.23
C GLY A 244 25.05 -10.60 10.06
N TRP A 245 24.45 -10.12 11.15
CA TRP A 245 23.61 -8.92 11.16
C TRP A 245 24.34 -7.63 10.74
N ARG A 246 25.67 -7.54 10.87
CA ARG A 246 26.43 -6.36 10.40
C ARG A 246 26.41 -6.22 8.90
N TRP A 247 26.44 -7.32 8.16
CA TRP A 247 26.37 -7.29 6.71
C TRP A 247 24.99 -6.85 6.20
N ILE A 248 23.93 -7.09 6.98
CA ILE A 248 22.61 -6.50 6.73
C ILE A 248 22.68 -4.97 6.80
N ALA A 249 23.37 -4.43 7.81
CA ALA A 249 23.57 -2.99 7.94
C ALA A 249 24.42 -2.40 6.81
N TRP A 250 25.48 -3.11 6.40
CA TRP A 250 26.29 -2.73 5.25
C TRP A 250 25.49 -2.74 3.94
N LEU A 251 24.62 -3.72 3.70
CA LEU A 251 23.74 -3.75 2.53
C LEU A 251 22.91 -2.46 2.44
N VAL A 252 22.20 -2.11 3.52
CA VAL A 252 21.38 -0.89 3.56
C VAL A 252 22.23 0.36 3.36
N THR A 253 23.42 0.40 3.94
CA THR A 253 24.37 1.53 3.82
C THR A 253 24.89 1.68 2.39
N ILE A 254 25.27 0.59 1.72
CA ILE A 254 25.75 0.60 0.34
C ILE A 254 24.64 1.05 -0.61
N CYS A 255 23.45 0.43 -0.52
CA CYS A 255 22.31 0.77 -1.36
C CYS A 255 21.84 2.22 -1.15
N SER A 256 21.81 2.70 0.09
CA SER A 256 21.44 4.09 0.36
C SER A 256 22.51 5.08 -0.11
N GLY A 257 23.80 4.76 0.05
CA GLY A 257 24.90 5.60 -0.42
C GLY A 257 24.90 5.75 -1.96
N THR A 258 24.75 4.64 -2.69
CA THR A 258 24.69 4.66 -4.16
C THR A 258 23.49 5.44 -4.66
N LEU A 259 22.29 5.18 -4.14
CA LEU A 259 21.08 5.91 -4.54
C LEU A 259 21.09 7.37 -4.11
N THR A 260 21.74 7.70 -3.00
CA THR A 260 21.95 9.11 -2.60
C THR A 260 22.81 9.83 -3.62
N LEU A 261 23.93 9.25 -4.04
CA LEU A 261 24.81 9.81 -5.07
C LEU A 261 24.08 9.96 -6.41
N THR A 262 23.37 8.91 -6.85
CA THR A 262 22.55 8.96 -8.07
C THR A 262 21.46 10.03 -7.97
N SER A 263 20.82 10.19 -6.80
CA SER A 263 19.83 11.25 -6.57
C SER A 263 20.43 12.63 -6.81
N PHE A 264 21.63 12.93 -6.30
CA PHE A 264 22.27 14.24 -6.52
C PHE A 264 22.53 14.56 -8.00
N ILE A 265 22.74 13.54 -8.83
CA ILE A 265 23.02 13.71 -10.26
C ILE A 265 21.73 13.97 -11.05
N PHE A 266 20.65 13.26 -10.72
CA PHE A 266 19.44 13.22 -11.56
C PHE A 266 18.25 14.01 -11.01
N PHE A 267 18.15 14.25 -9.69
CA PHE A 267 17.03 15.00 -9.13
C PHE A 267 17.15 16.48 -9.42
N ARG A 268 16.03 17.05 -9.83
CA ARG A 268 15.82 18.48 -10.02
C ARG A 268 14.72 18.93 -9.10
N GLU A 269 14.69 20.21 -8.75
CA GLU A 269 13.56 20.76 -7.99
C GLU A 269 12.27 20.61 -8.81
N THR A 270 11.22 20.06 -8.19
CA THR A 270 9.90 19.90 -8.81
C THR A 270 8.88 20.87 -8.24
N TYR A 271 9.15 21.49 -7.10
CA TYR A 271 8.16 22.33 -6.45
C TYR A 271 8.05 23.69 -7.13
N ALA A 272 6.93 23.91 -7.83
CA ALA A 272 6.66 25.13 -8.61
C ALA A 272 6.89 26.43 -7.82
N SER A 273 6.43 26.48 -6.56
CA SER A 273 6.60 27.66 -5.71
C SER A 273 8.06 27.94 -5.37
N ALA A 274 8.88 26.90 -5.12
CA ALA A 274 10.32 27.09 -4.90
C ALA A 274 11.04 27.53 -6.18
N ILE A 275 10.70 26.95 -7.34
CA ILE A 275 11.30 27.31 -8.63
C ILE A 275 11.03 28.79 -8.95
N LEU A 276 9.78 29.23 -8.83
CA LEU A 276 9.41 30.63 -9.09
C LEU A 276 10.00 31.57 -8.03
N SER A 277 10.12 31.15 -6.77
CA SER A 277 10.80 31.94 -5.73
C SER A 277 12.27 32.19 -6.07
N HIS A 278 12.98 31.18 -6.59
CA HIS A 278 14.34 31.35 -7.10
C HIS A 278 14.40 32.26 -8.33
N LYS A 279 13.42 32.14 -9.26
CA LYS A 279 13.30 33.04 -10.42
C LYS A 279 13.11 34.49 -9.98
N VAL A 280 12.21 34.75 -9.03
CA VAL A 280 12.00 36.07 -8.42
C VAL A 280 13.29 36.60 -7.79
N ALA A 281 13.99 35.80 -6.99
CA ALA A 281 15.24 36.23 -6.37
C ALA A 281 16.31 36.62 -7.40
N ARG A 282 16.39 35.90 -8.53
CA ARG A 282 17.26 36.24 -9.65
C ARG A 282 16.83 37.54 -10.34
N LEU A 283 15.55 37.70 -10.62
CA LEU A 283 15.01 38.91 -11.25
C LEU A 283 15.16 40.15 -10.36
N ARG A 284 14.95 40.03 -9.05
CA ARG A 284 15.21 41.12 -8.07
C ARG A 284 16.66 41.59 -8.14
N LYS A 285 17.62 40.65 -8.25
CA LYS A 285 19.06 40.98 -8.39
C LYS A 285 19.38 41.63 -9.74
N GLN A 286 18.73 41.25 -10.83
CA GLN A 286 18.98 41.78 -12.16
C GLN A 286 18.32 43.15 -12.40
N THR A 287 17.12 43.35 -11.88
CA THR A 287 16.30 44.55 -12.11
C THR A 287 16.43 45.60 -11.00
N GLY A 288 16.94 45.20 -9.83
CA GLY A 288 16.93 46.04 -8.61
C GLY A 288 15.54 46.24 -8.00
N ASN A 289 14.48 45.67 -8.60
CA ASN A 289 13.11 45.82 -8.14
C ASN A 289 12.80 44.82 -7.01
N ASN A 290 12.84 45.27 -5.76
CA ASN A 290 12.51 44.45 -4.59
C ASN A 290 11.02 44.12 -4.45
N SER A 291 10.14 44.75 -5.23
CA SER A 291 8.69 44.55 -5.18
C SER A 291 8.22 43.29 -5.91
N LEU A 292 9.08 42.66 -6.72
CA LEU A 292 8.74 41.43 -7.44
C LEU A 292 8.35 40.31 -6.48
N ARG A 293 7.21 39.63 -6.68
CA ARG A 293 6.75 38.50 -5.85
C ARG A 293 6.35 37.31 -6.73
N SER A 294 6.47 36.10 -6.19
CA SER A 294 5.98 34.91 -6.89
C SER A 294 4.45 34.89 -6.81
N LYS A 295 3.79 34.34 -7.84
CA LYS A 295 2.36 34.01 -7.81
C LYS A 295 1.93 33.19 -6.59
N TYR A 296 2.84 32.41 -6.01
CA TYR A 296 2.57 31.57 -4.83
C TYR A 296 2.99 32.21 -3.51
N ASP A 297 3.55 33.43 -3.52
CA ASP A 297 4.03 34.12 -2.32
C ASP A 297 2.87 34.85 -1.61
N LYS A 298 2.38 34.26 -0.51
CA LYS A 298 1.33 34.85 0.34
C LYS A 298 1.84 35.97 1.27
N GLY A 299 3.13 36.30 1.26
CA GLY A 299 3.70 37.37 2.10
C GLY A 299 3.78 37.06 3.60
N GLU A 300 3.60 35.80 3.99
CA GLU A 300 3.66 35.35 5.38
C GLU A 300 5.11 35.14 5.86
N LYS A 301 5.38 35.38 7.15
CA LYS A 301 6.72 35.14 7.72
C LYS A 301 7.03 33.64 7.78
N ALA A 302 8.28 33.25 7.54
CA ALA A 302 8.71 31.84 7.55
C ALA A 302 8.36 31.08 8.84
N SER A 303 8.42 31.74 10.01
CA SER A 303 8.02 31.12 11.29
C SER A 303 6.51 30.90 11.42
N GLN A 304 5.69 31.77 10.81
CA GLN A 304 4.25 31.61 10.75
C GLN A 304 3.89 30.46 9.81
N LEU A 305 4.48 30.44 8.62
CA LEU A 305 4.31 29.36 7.65
C LEU A 305 4.72 28.01 8.24
N PHE A 306 5.84 27.94 8.96
CA PHE A 306 6.29 26.72 9.65
C PHE A 306 5.31 26.25 10.74
N ARG A 307 4.82 27.18 11.59
CA ARG A 307 3.83 26.85 12.62
C ARG A 307 2.51 26.35 12.01
N VAL A 308 2.05 27.00 10.95
CA VAL A 308 0.84 26.59 10.22
C VAL A 308 1.04 25.21 9.62
N ALA A 309 2.18 24.96 8.98
CA ALA A 309 2.48 23.71 8.30
C ALA A 309 2.59 22.51 9.27
N ILE A 310 3.19 22.68 10.47
CA ILE A 310 3.22 21.62 11.50
C ILE A 310 1.83 21.33 12.09
N VAL A 311 1.01 22.36 12.30
CA VAL A 311 -0.32 22.19 12.92
C VAL A 311 -1.35 21.68 11.91
N ARG A 312 -1.12 21.86 10.60
CA ARG A 312 -2.05 21.48 9.53
C ARG A 312 -2.40 19.99 9.53
N PRO A 313 -1.47 19.01 9.56
CA PRO A 313 -1.81 17.59 9.62
C PRO A 313 -2.69 17.23 10.81
N ALA A 314 -2.38 17.74 12.01
CA ALA A 314 -3.19 17.49 13.21
C ALA A 314 -4.61 18.09 13.08
N LYS A 315 -4.72 19.31 12.54
CA LYS A 315 -6.03 19.92 12.25
C LYS A 315 -6.80 19.13 11.19
N MET A 316 -6.15 18.66 10.13
CA MET A 316 -6.80 17.85 9.08
C MET A 316 -7.31 16.52 9.65
N LEU A 317 -6.52 15.84 10.48
CA LEU A 317 -6.93 14.58 11.10
C LEU A 317 -8.13 14.76 12.05
N VAL A 318 -8.15 15.83 12.85
CA VAL A 318 -9.22 16.05 13.85
C VAL A 318 -10.47 16.70 13.25
N ARG A 319 -10.31 17.58 12.25
CA ARG A 319 -11.42 18.39 11.71
C ARG A 319 -11.95 17.93 10.35
N SER A 320 -11.21 17.14 9.57
CA SER A 320 -11.74 16.54 8.33
C SER A 320 -12.11 15.07 8.59
N PRO A 321 -13.42 14.75 8.66
CA PRO A 321 -13.88 13.38 8.87
C PRO A 321 -13.41 12.41 7.78
N ILE A 322 -13.27 12.89 6.54
CA ILE A 322 -12.81 12.10 5.40
C ILE A 322 -11.37 11.63 5.62
N VAL A 323 -10.49 12.55 6.01
CA VAL A 323 -9.09 12.24 6.33
C VAL A 323 -9.03 11.25 7.50
N ALA A 324 -9.81 11.46 8.56
CA ALA A 324 -9.86 10.56 9.70
C ALA A 324 -10.28 9.13 9.32
N ILE A 325 -11.37 8.98 8.56
CA ILE A 325 -11.90 7.67 8.14
C ILE A 325 -10.87 6.93 7.27
N LEU A 326 -10.29 7.60 6.26
CA LEU A 326 -9.31 6.99 5.37
C LEU A 326 -7.99 6.67 6.09
N ALA A 327 -7.57 7.51 7.05
CA ALA A 327 -6.40 7.25 7.87
C ALA A 327 -6.60 6.02 8.77
N VAL A 328 -7.76 5.89 9.43
CA VAL A 328 -8.08 4.71 10.25
C VAL A 328 -8.14 3.45 9.39
N TYR A 329 -8.83 3.51 8.24
CA TYR A 329 -8.94 2.37 7.33
C TYR A 329 -7.56 1.87 6.88
N THR A 330 -6.72 2.78 6.37
CA THR A 330 -5.36 2.44 5.92
C THR A 330 -4.51 1.91 7.08
N SER A 331 -4.63 2.49 8.28
CA SER A 331 -3.90 2.04 9.47
C SER A 331 -4.25 0.61 9.87
N ILE A 332 -5.52 0.21 9.80
CA ILE A 332 -5.96 -1.17 10.13
C ILE A 332 -5.36 -2.16 9.14
N VAL A 333 -5.48 -1.90 7.82
CA VAL A 333 -4.92 -2.76 6.78
C VAL A 333 -3.39 -2.86 6.91
N TYR A 334 -2.73 -1.73 7.17
CA TYR A 334 -1.29 -1.67 7.38
C TYR A 334 -0.85 -2.44 8.64
N SER A 335 -1.66 -2.40 9.70
CA SER A 335 -1.40 -3.15 10.94
C SER A 335 -1.47 -4.66 10.70
N TYR A 336 -2.47 -5.16 9.96
CA TYR A 336 -2.56 -6.57 9.59
C TYR A 336 -1.38 -7.01 8.72
N MET A 337 -0.97 -6.16 7.78
CA MET A 337 0.20 -6.39 6.95
C MET A 337 1.48 -6.55 7.80
N TYR A 338 1.72 -5.64 8.75
CA TYR A 338 2.89 -5.75 9.66
C TYR A 338 2.80 -6.90 10.64
N LEU A 339 1.59 -7.28 11.08
CA LEU A 339 1.39 -8.47 11.88
C LEU A 339 1.84 -9.72 11.11
N LEU A 340 1.45 -9.86 9.84
CA LEU A 340 1.95 -10.93 8.97
C LEU A 340 3.49 -10.86 8.85
N PHE A 341 4.07 -9.66 8.72
CA PHE A 341 5.53 -9.51 8.61
C PHE A 341 6.31 -9.92 9.85
N THR A 342 5.70 -9.90 11.03
CA THR A 342 6.40 -10.25 12.27
C THR A 342 6.10 -11.68 12.73
N THR A 343 5.02 -12.26 12.22
CA THR A 343 4.58 -13.61 12.59
C THR A 343 5.08 -14.69 11.63
N PHE A 344 5.25 -14.39 10.34
CA PHE A 344 5.73 -15.37 9.35
C PHE A 344 7.06 -16.01 9.79
N ILE A 345 8.12 -15.24 10.03
CA ILE A 345 9.41 -15.80 10.46
C ILE A 345 9.24 -16.70 11.68
N LYS A 346 8.53 -16.24 12.72
CA LYS A 346 8.33 -17.02 13.96
C LYS A 346 7.57 -18.32 13.73
N VAL A 347 6.55 -18.30 12.88
CA VAL A 347 5.76 -19.48 12.54
C VAL A 347 6.62 -20.45 11.73
N PHE A 348 7.32 -19.97 10.70
CA PHE A 348 8.16 -20.82 9.85
C PHE A 348 9.39 -21.37 10.60
N GLU A 349 10.08 -20.58 11.41
CA GLU A 349 11.20 -21.06 12.25
C GLU A 349 10.71 -21.95 13.39
N GLY A 350 9.67 -21.52 14.12
CA GLY A 350 9.22 -22.19 15.34
C GLY A 350 8.36 -23.43 15.12
N GLN A 351 7.45 -23.40 14.14
CA GLN A 351 6.55 -24.52 13.84
C GLN A 351 7.06 -25.39 12.68
N TYR A 352 7.71 -24.78 11.68
CA TYR A 352 8.19 -25.50 10.50
C TYR A 352 9.71 -25.78 10.53
N GLY A 353 10.43 -25.32 11.56
CA GLY A 353 11.87 -25.56 11.73
C GLY A 353 12.73 -24.92 10.64
N PHE A 354 12.18 -23.96 9.90
CA PHE A 354 12.89 -23.26 8.84
C PHE A 354 14.13 -22.60 9.39
N ASN A 355 15.20 -22.63 8.62
CA ASN A 355 16.31 -21.75 8.92
C ASN A 355 15.90 -20.29 8.59
N THR A 356 16.56 -19.32 9.21
CA THR A 356 16.28 -17.89 9.10
C THR A 356 16.18 -17.33 7.66
N GLY A 357 16.94 -17.89 6.70
CA GLY A 357 16.88 -17.56 5.27
C GLY A 357 15.65 -18.13 4.56
N GLU A 358 15.34 -19.40 4.79
CA GLU A 358 14.14 -20.07 4.26
C GLU A 358 12.86 -19.39 4.76
N ALA A 359 12.82 -18.98 6.04
CA ALA A 359 11.72 -18.23 6.62
C ALA A 359 11.48 -16.89 5.91
N GLY A 360 12.53 -16.26 5.39
CA GLY A 360 12.43 -15.07 4.56
C GLY A 360 11.71 -15.30 3.22
N LEU A 361 11.84 -16.48 2.60
CA LEU A 361 11.21 -16.79 1.30
C LEU A 361 9.69 -16.82 1.35
N ALA A 362 9.08 -17.03 2.52
CA ALA A 362 7.63 -17.02 2.70
C ALA A 362 6.97 -15.68 2.30
N TYR A 363 7.75 -14.59 2.25
CA TYR A 363 7.28 -13.25 1.91
C TYR A 363 7.10 -13.05 0.40
N LEU A 364 7.62 -13.94 -0.46
CA LEU A 364 7.44 -13.83 -1.91
C LEU A 364 5.97 -13.95 -2.34
N GLY A 365 5.18 -14.79 -1.65
CA GLY A 365 3.74 -14.92 -1.91
C GLY A 365 2.98 -13.60 -1.70
N LEU A 366 3.35 -12.87 -0.65
CA LEU A 366 2.85 -11.52 -0.41
C LEU A 366 3.28 -10.56 -1.53
N GLY A 367 4.52 -10.67 -2.03
CA GLY A 367 5.00 -9.88 -3.16
C GLY A 367 4.20 -10.10 -4.45
N ILE A 368 3.85 -11.35 -4.77
CA ILE A 368 2.96 -11.67 -5.90
C ILE A 368 1.59 -11.02 -5.68
N GLY A 369 1.05 -11.09 -4.46
CA GLY A 369 -0.21 -10.42 -4.08
C GLY A 369 -0.16 -8.91 -4.28
N PHE A 370 0.92 -8.25 -3.84
CA PHE A 370 1.13 -6.82 -4.05
C PHE A 370 1.20 -6.47 -5.54
N PHE A 371 1.92 -7.25 -6.34
CA PHE A 371 2.06 -7.02 -7.77
C PHE A 371 0.72 -7.15 -8.50
N LEU A 372 0.00 -8.25 -8.29
CA LEU A 372 -1.32 -8.48 -8.88
C LEU A 372 -2.33 -7.41 -8.43
N GLY A 373 -2.28 -7.01 -7.16
CA GLY A 373 -3.08 -5.93 -6.61
C GLY A 373 -2.82 -4.59 -7.31
N GLN A 374 -1.55 -4.22 -7.51
CA GLN A 374 -1.18 -3.01 -8.22
C GLN A 374 -1.62 -3.02 -9.69
N VAL A 375 -1.44 -4.15 -10.38
CA VAL A 375 -1.92 -4.33 -11.76
C VAL A 375 -3.44 -4.15 -11.83
N GLY A 376 -4.18 -4.76 -10.90
CA GLY A 376 -5.63 -4.61 -10.77
C GLY A 376 -6.05 -3.15 -10.57
N VAL A 377 -5.45 -2.46 -9.60
CA VAL A 377 -5.70 -1.03 -9.34
C VAL A 377 -5.39 -0.17 -10.57
N GLY A 378 -4.31 -0.48 -11.28
CA GLY A 378 -3.94 0.21 -12.52
C GLY A 378 -4.96 0.05 -13.65
N PHE A 379 -5.54 -1.14 -13.80
CA PHE A 379 -6.64 -1.36 -14.74
C PHE A 379 -7.89 -0.58 -14.35
N PHE A 380 -8.26 -0.59 -13.07
CA PHE A 380 -9.41 0.18 -12.57
C PHE A 380 -9.24 1.69 -12.75
N ASP A 381 -8.04 2.22 -12.47
CA ASP A 381 -7.73 3.64 -12.67
C ASP A 381 -7.89 4.06 -14.14
N GLN A 382 -7.31 3.27 -15.05
CA GLN A 382 -7.42 3.51 -16.49
C GLN A 382 -8.86 3.43 -16.99
N TYR A 383 -9.60 2.42 -16.55
CA TYR A 383 -11.00 2.24 -16.89
C TYR A 383 -11.85 3.43 -16.45
N THR A 384 -11.65 3.88 -15.20
CA THR A 384 -12.39 5.00 -14.61
C THR A 384 -12.13 6.31 -15.36
N ILE A 385 -10.86 6.61 -15.63
CA ILE A 385 -10.46 7.82 -16.37
C ILE A 385 -11.01 7.80 -17.80
N LYS A 386 -10.92 6.67 -18.50
CA LYS A 386 -11.45 6.52 -19.86
C LYS A 386 -12.97 6.77 -19.89
N LYS A 387 -13.72 6.11 -19.00
CA LYS A 387 -15.18 6.25 -18.91
C LYS A 387 -15.61 7.68 -18.58
N LYS A 388 -14.86 8.38 -17.72
CA LYS A 388 -15.16 9.78 -17.38
C LYS A 388 -14.88 10.72 -18.54
N LYS A 389 -13.78 10.51 -19.26
CA LYS A 389 -13.45 11.27 -20.48
C LYS A 389 -14.52 11.09 -21.57
N GLU A 390 -15.00 9.85 -21.78
CA GLU A 390 -16.10 9.55 -22.70
C GLU A 390 -17.42 10.23 -22.30
N SER A 391 -17.66 10.39 -20.98
CA SER A 391 -18.86 11.08 -20.46
C SER A 391 -18.75 12.61 -20.44
N GLY A 392 -17.62 13.20 -20.85
CA GLY A 392 -17.38 14.65 -20.80
C GLY A 392 -17.31 15.25 -19.39
N ARG A 393 -17.21 14.43 -18.33
CA ARG A 393 -17.17 14.88 -16.94
C ARG A 393 -15.73 14.98 -16.44
N PRO A 394 -15.38 16.02 -15.65
CA PRO A 394 -14.06 16.13 -15.05
C PRO A 394 -13.79 14.97 -14.08
N VAL A 395 -12.54 14.52 -14.02
CA VAL A 395 -12.10 13.45 -13.10
C VAL A 395 -12.04 14.02 -11.69
N LYS A 396 -12.84 13.45 -10.78
CA LYS A 396 -12.83 13.86 -9.36
C LYS A 396 -11.93 12.94 -8.53
N PRO A 397 -11.39 13.40 -7.38
CA PRO A 397 -10.58 12.56 -6.50
C PRO A 397 -11.31 11.30 -6.01
N GLU A 398 -12.63 11.37 -5.75
CA GLU A 398 -13.44 10.27 -5.24
C GLU A 398 -13.56 9.12 -6.23
N ASP A 399 -13.42 9.39 -7.54
CA ASP A 399 -13.47 8.37 -8.58
C ASP A 399 -12.34 7.33 -8.40
N ARG A 400 -11.23 7.73 -7.76
CA ARG A 400 -10.08 6.86 -7.46
C ARG A 400 -10.30 5.95 -6.25
N LEU A 401 -11.38 6.14 -5.48
CA LEU A 401 -11.70 5.30 -4.31
C LEU A 401 -12.47 4.02 -4.68
N THR A 402 -12.95 3.87 -5.92
CA THR A 402 -13.71 2.70 -6.37
C THR A 402 -13.04 1.35 -6.07
N PRO A 403 -11.71 1.16 -6.25
CA PRO A 403 -11.03 -0.09 -5.91
C PRO A 403 -11.10 -0.47 -4.42
N LEU A 404 -11.35 0.50 -3.53
CA LEU A 404 -11.48 0.28 -2.09
C LEU A 404 -12.61 -0.69 -1.75
N ILE A 405 -13.68 -0.72 -2.55
CA ILE A 405 -14.82 -1.63 -2.36
C ILE A 405 -14.36 -3.09 -2.48
N PHE A 406 -13.54 -3.39 -3.49
CA PHE A 406 -13.00 -4.73 -3.71
C PHE A 406 -11.93 -5.09 -2.67
N GLY A 407 -11.05 -4.14 -2.32
CA GLY A 407 -10.04 -4.31 -1.29
C GLY A 407 -10.63 -4.56 0.10
N GLY A 408 -11.72 -3.88 0.44
CA GLY A 408 -12.41 -4.05 1.73
C GLY A 408 -13.09 -5.40 1.90
N LEU A 409 -13.52 -6.03 0.80
CA LEU A 409 -14.14 -7.36 0.81
C LEU A 409 -13.11 -8.49 0.73
N SER A 410 -12.02 -8.30 -0.02
CA SER A 410 -11.05 -9.37 -0.27
C SER A 410 -10.32 -9.83 1.00
N VAL A 411 -9.95 -8.89 1.87
CA VAL A 411 -9.25 -9.18 3.14
C VAL A 411 -10.05 -10.14 4.03
N PRO A 412 -11.34 -9.88 4.37
CA PRO A 412 -12.13 -10.82 5.17
C PRO A 412 -12.50 -12.10 4.40
N ILE A 413 -12.74 -12.05 3.08
CA ILE A 413 -13.06 -13.23 2.27
C ILE A 413 -11.93 -14.27 2.30
N GLY A 414 -10.67 -13.83 2.24
CA GLY A 414 -9.52 -14.74 2.32
C GLY A 414 -9.51 -15.57 3.61
N LEU A 415 -9.94 -14.98 4.72
CA LEU A 415 -10.06 -15.67 6.01
C LEU A 415 -11.27 -16.62 6.05
N ILE A 416 -12.36 -16.28 5.39
CA ILE A 416 -13.60 -17.07 5.35
C ILE A 416 -13.45 -18.33 4.48
N ILE A 417 -12.84 -18.24 3.29
CA ILE A 417 -12.71 -19.36 2.33
C ILE A 417 -12.01 -20.57 2.96
N TYR A 418 -10.97 -20.33 3.76
CA TYR A 418 -10.26 -21.38 4.47
C TYR A 418 -11.17 -22.14 5.46
N GLY A 419 -11.98 -21.41 6.22
CA GLY A 419 -12.93 -21.99 7.19
C GLY A 419 -14.07 -22.78 6.54
N ILE A 420 -14.53 -22.40 5.34
CA ILE A 420 -15.59 -23.12 4.63
C ILE A 420 -15.10 -24.47 4.10
N GLY A 421 -13.90 -24.52 3.50
CA GLY A 421 -13.38 -25.72 2.85
C GLY A 421 -13.24 -26.93 3.79
N ILE A 422 -12.85 -26.70 5.05
CA ILE A 422 -12.69 -27.79 6.03
C ILE A 422 -14.03 -28.44 6.41
N LEU A 423 -15.10 -27.64 6.53
CA LEU A 423 -16.41 -28.12 6.98
C LEU A 423 -17.13 -28.93 5.89
N PHE A 424 -16.98 -28.54 4.62
CA PHE A 424 -17.57 -29.24 3.47
C PHE A 424 -17.05 -30.66 3.29
N VAL A 425 -15.86 -30.98 3.79
CA VAL A 425 -15.33 -32.35 3.79
C VAL A 425 -15.74 -33.09 5.05
N PHE A 426 -15.63 -32.44 6.22
CA PHE A 426 -15.78 -33.11 7.51
C PHE A 426 -17.22 -33.55 7.80
N PHE A 427 -18.20 -32.70 7.53
CA PHE A 427 -19.58 -32.94 7.95
C PHE A 427 -20.30 -34.01 7.12
N PRO A 428 -20.26 -33.98 5.78
CA PRO A 428 -20.95 -34.99 4.97
C PRO A 428 -20.46 -36.42 5.22
N ILE A 429 -19.15 -36.62 5.50
CA ILE A 429 -18.59 -37.93 5.83
C ILE A 429 -19.16 -38.46 7.15
N GLN A 430 -19.29 -37.62 8.17
CA GLN A 430 -19.86 -38.03 9.46
C GLN A 430 -21.33 -38.45 9.30
N ILE A 431 -22.13 -37.66 8.56
CA ILE A 431 -23.54 -37.97 8.30
C ILE A 431 -23.66 -39.28 7.50
N TYR A 432 -22.88 -39.44 6.43
CA TYR A 432 -22.89 -40.65 5.62
C TYR A 432 -22.57 -41.92 6.41
N LEU A 433 -21.58 -41.88 7.32
CA LEU A 433 -21.23 -43.03 8.15
C LEU A 433 -22.34 -43.39 9.15
N VAL A 434 -23.07 -42.40 9.67
CA VAL A 434 -24.23 -42.65 10.52
C VAL A 434 -25.34 -43.34 9.74
N ASP A 435 -25.67 -42.82 8.57
CA ASP A 435 -26.77 -43.35 7.75
C ASP A 435 -26.44 -44.70 7.12
N ALA A 436 -25.18 -44.95 6.76
CA ALA A 436 -24.77 -46.20 6.13
C ALA A 436 -24.75 -47.39 7.10
N PHE A 437 -24.45 -47.17 8.38
CA PHE A 437 -24.27 -48.21 9.39
C PHE A 437 -25.31 -48.22 10.51
N THR A 438 -26.23 -47.24 10.55
CA THR A 438 -27.41 -47.11 11.44
C THR A 438 -27.23 -47.65 12.86
N VAL A 439 -27.49 -48.94 13.09
CA VAL A 439 -27.38 -49.64 14.38
C VAL A 439 -25.96 -49.60 14.94
N PHE A 440 -24.94 -49.61 14.08
CA PHE A 440 -23.52 -49.56 14.43
C PHE A 440 -22.85 -48.22 14.09
N ALA A 441 -23.64 -47.15 13.90
CA ALA A 441 -23.16 -45.81 13.56
C ALA A 441 -22.07 -45.30 14.52
N ALA A 442 -22.22 -45.54 15.83
CA ALA A 442 -21.24 -45.14 16.83
C ALA A 442 -19.87 -45.81 16.60
N SER A 443 -19.86 -47.10 16.28
CA SER A 443 -18.64 -47.86 15.97
C SER A 443 -17.98 -47.38 14.66
N ALA A 444 -18.78 -47.04 13.65
CA ALA A 444 -18.29 -46.49 12.38
C ALA A 444 -17.66 -45.09 12.57
N LEU A 445 -18.30 -44.21 13.34
CA LEU A 445 -17.77 -42.89 13.70
C LEU A 445 -16.51 -42.97 14.58
N ALA A 446 -16.48 -43.91 15.53
CA ALA A 446 -15.30 -44.17 16.35
C ALA A 446 -14.12 -44.62 15.48
N THR A 447 -14.37 -45.52 14.52
CA THR A 447 -13.35 -45.96 13.55
C THR A 447 -12.84 -44.78 12.71
N ASN A 448 -13.73 -43.95 12.16
CA ASN A 448 -13.34 -42.73 11.44
C ASN A 448 -12.51 -41.78 12.31
N THR A 449 -12.91 -41.59 13.58
CA THR A 449 -12.19 -40.73 14.53
C THR A 449 -10.82 -41.29 14.87
N VAL A 450 -10.68 -42.60 15.08
CA VAL A 450 -9.39 -43.25 15.35
C VAL A 450 -8.46 -43.08 14.15
N VAL A 451 -8.91 -43.41 12.94
CA VAL A 451 -8.11 -43.26 11.71
C VAL A 451 -7.70 -41.80 11.52
N ARG A 452 -8.65 -40.86 11.65
CA ARG A 452 -8.38 -39.43 11.55
C ARG A 452 -7.36 -38.95 12.58
N SER A 453 -7.48 -39.38 13.83
CA SER A 453 -6.56 -38.99 14.91
C SER A 453 -5.17 -39.61 14.72
N VAL A 454 -5.08 -40.84 14.20
CA VAL A 454 -3.81 -41.48 13.83
C VAL A 454 -3.12 -40.68 12.72
N PHE A 455 -3.83 -40.33 11.63
CA PHE A 455 -3.25 -39.49 10.58
C PHE A 455 -2.94 -38.06 11.08
N GLY A 456 -3.82 -37.49 11.90
CA GLY A 456 -3.60 -36.20 12.55
C GLY A 456 -2.40 -36.17 13.50
N ALA A 457 -2.00 -37.31 14.07
CA ALA A 457 -0.82 -37.43 14.91
C ALA A 457 0.44 -37.83 14.11
N THR A 458 0.30 -38.62 13.04
CA THR A 458 1.43 -39.20 12.30
C THR A 458 1.85 -38.41 11.05
N ILE A 459 0.90 -37.83 10.30
CA ILE A 459 1.24 -36.98 9.15
C ILE A 459 2.10 -35.78 9.58
N PRO A 460 1.83 -35.10 10.70
CA PRO A 460 2.72 -34.05 11.18
C PRO A 460 4.14 -34.55 11.51
N LEU A 461 4.34 -35.83 11.86
CA LEU A 461 5.67 -36.42 12.09
C LEU A 461 6.42 -36.71 10.78
N ALA A 462 5.69 -37.05 9.70
CA ALA A 462 6.25 -37.26 8.37
C ALA A 462 6.45 -35.94 7.61
N GLY A 463 5.69 -34.90 7.96
CA GLY A 463 5.76 -33.55 7.39
C GLY A 463 7.18 -33.01 7.29
N PRO A 464 7.97 -32.98 8.38
CA PRO A 464 9.36 -32.51 8.35
C PRO A 464 10.23 -33.26 7.34
N LYS A 465 10.15 -34.59 7.25
CA LYS A 465 10.92 -35.38 6.27
C LYS A 465 10.43 -35.15 4.83
N MET A 466 9.12 -35.15 4.60
CA MET A 466 8.52 -34.86 3.29
C MET A 466 8.93 -33.48 2.78
N TYR A 467 8.80 -32.46 3.63
CA TYR A 467 9.19 -31.10 3.33
C TYR A 467 10.71 -30.92 3.23
N SER A 468 11.52 -31.73 3.92
CA SER A 468 12.98 -31.73 3.76
C SER A 468 13.45 -32.31 2.41
N SER A 469 12.73 -33.27 1.83
CA SER A 469 13.11 -33.88 0.54
C SER A 469 12.52 -33.15 -0.67
N LEU A 470 11.31 -32.60 -0.54
CA LEU A 470 10.58 -31.97 -1.65
C LEU A 470 10.55 -30.44 -1.56
N GLY A 471 10.92 -29.87 -0.41
CA GLY A 471 10.68 -28.46 -0.11
C GLY A 471 9.20 -28.16 0.16
N LEU A 472 8.90 -27.01 0.76
CA LEU A 472 7.50 -26.58 0.94
C LEU A 472 6.79 -26.29 -0.38
N GLY A 473 7.52 -25.98 -1.46
CA GLY A 473 6.96 -25.77 -2.80
C GLY A 473 6.36 -27.05 -3.37
N TRP A 474 7.20 -28.04 -3.69
CA TRP A 474 6.70 -29.34 -4.15
C TRP A 474 5.99 -30.13 -3.05
N GLY A 475 6.26 -29.88 -1.77
CA GLY A 475 5.54 -30.49 -0.65
C GLY A 475 4.11 -29.99 -0.49
N ASN A 476 3.86 -28.68 -0.57
CA ASN A 476 2.48 -28.16 -0.56
C ASN A 476 1.76 -28.47 -1.88
N THR A 477 2.47 -28.44 -3.00
CA THR A 477 1.96 -28.93 -4.28
C THR A 477 1.66 -30.43 -4.25
N LEU A 478 2.48 -31.24 -3.55
CA LEU A 478 2.24 -32.67 -3.34
C LEU A 478 1.01 -32.87 -2.45
N LEU A 479 0.88 -32.15 -1.33
CA LEU A 479 -0.32 -32.23 -0.49
C LEU A 479 -1.58 -31.77 -1.25
N ALA A 480 -1.47 -30.75 -2.09
CA ALA A 480 -2.55 -30.33 -2.99
C ALA A 480 -2.87 -31.41 -4.03
N PHE A 481 -1.86 -32.07 -4.61
CA PHE A 481 -2.06 -33.19 -5.52
C PHE A 481 -2.63 -34.43 -4.83
N ILE A 482 -2.24 -34.72 -3.59
CA ILE A 482 -2.84 -35.78 -2.78
C ILE A 482 -4.31 -35.44 -2.53
N ALA A 483 -4.62 -34.23 -2.08
CA ALA A 483 -6.00 -33.79 -1.89
C ALA A 483 -6.82 -33.88 -3.19
N LEU A 484 -6.24 -33.50 -4.34
CA LEU A 484 -6.86 -33.66 -5.66
C LEU A 484 -7.00 -35.13 -6.09
N ALA A 485 -6.06 -36.01 -5.72
CA ALA A 485 -6.13 -37.43 -6.02
C ALA A 485 -7.28 -38.13 -5.27
N PHE A 486 -7.71 -37.59 -4.12
CA PHE A 486 -8.90 -38.06 -3.40
C PHE A 486 -10.21 -37.49 -3.97
N MET A 487 -10.16 -36.51 -4.86
CA MET A 487 -11.33 -35.87 -5.46
C MET A 487 -12.28 -36.82 -6.24
N PRO A 488 -11.81 -37.89 -6.92
CA PRO A 488 -12.71 -38.85 -7.57
C PRO A 488 -13.48 -39.74 -6.58
N SER A 489 -13.03 -39.87 -5.33
CA SER A 489 -13.61 -40.83 -4.37
C SER A 489 -15.09 -40.56 -4.03
N PRO A 490 -15.56 -39.32 -3.83
CA PRO A 490 -16.98 -39.07 -3.60
C PRO A 490 -17.82 -39.41 -4.84
N PHE A 491 -17.32 -39.16 -6.06
CA PHE A 491 -18.04 -39.51 -7.29
C PHE A 491 -18.20 -41.03 -7.46
N LEU A 492 -17.17 -41.80 -7.12
CA LEU A 492 -17.23 -43.26 -7.15
C LEU A 492 -18.17 -43.83 -6.08
N LEU A 493 -18.15 -43.28 -4.86
CA LEU A 493 -19.05 -43.69 -3.79
C LEU A 493 -20.51 -43.30 -4.08
N ILE A 494 -20.76 -42.16 -4.73
CA ILE A 494 -22.10 -41.78 -5.18
C ILE A 494 -22.60 -42.76 -6.25
N ARG A 495 -21.74 -43.19 -7.19
CA ARG A 495 -22.16 -44.05 -8.31
C ARG A 495 -22.23 -45.54 -7.98
N TYR A 496 -21.34 -46.04 -7.12
CA TYR A 496 -21.19 -47.48 -6.84
C TYR A 496 -21.28 -47.84 -5.35
N GLY A 497 -21.43 -46.87 -4.45
CA GLY A 497 -21.39 -47.10 -3.01
C GLY A 497 -22.50 -48.02 -2.49
N GLU A 498 -23.70 -47.96 -3.06
CA GLU A 498 -24.80 -48.86 -2.69
C GLU A 498 -24.50 -50.33 -3.03
N MET A 499 -23.94 -50.56 -4.22
CA MET A 499 -23.50 -51.89 -4.64
C MET A 499 -22.40 -52.41 -3.70
N ILE A 500 -21.43 -51.57 -3.31
CA ILE A 500 -20.35 -51.96 -2.40
C ILE A 500 -20.89 -52.32 -1.01
N ARG A 501 -21.83 -51.54 -0.47
CA ARG A 501 -22.41 -51.76 0.86
C ARG A 501 -23.33 -52.99 0.94
N THR A 502 -24.02 -53.33 -0.16
CA THR A 502 -24.94 -54.47 -0.21
C THR A 502 -24.28 -55.78 -0.68
N HIS A 503 -23.05 -55.70 -1.20
CA HIS A 503 -22.35 -56.87 -1.70
C HIS A 503 -21.97 -57.85 -0.57
N PRO A 504 -22.34 -59.13 -0.66
CA PRO A 504 -22.25 -60.08 0.45
C PRO A 504 -20.82 -60.40 0.93
N LYS A 505 -19.78 -60.11 0.13
CA LYS A 505 -18.37 -60.20 0.55
C LYS A 505 -17.91 -59.08 1.48
N PHE A 506 -18.52 -57.90 1.40
CA PHE A 506 -18.11 -56.70 2.15
C PHE A 506 -19.07 -56.37 3.30
N GLN A 507 -20.19 -57.08 3.39
CA GLN A 507 -21.04 -57.04 4.56
C GLN A 507 -20.33 -57.70 5.75
N VAL A 508 -20.07 -56.89 6.77
CA VAL A 508 -19.54 -57.39 8.04
C VAL A 508 -20.67 -58.20 8.69
N LYS A 509 -20.51 -59.53 8.75
CA LYS A 509 -21.31 -60.38 9.64
C LYS A 509 -20.85 -60.08 11.06
N LEU A 510 -21.45 -59.05 11.65
CA LEU A 510 -21.23 -58.67 13.04
C LEU A 510 -21.87 -59.69 13.98
#